data_AF-A0A9D4FKS1-F1
#
_entry.id   AF-A0A9D4FKS1-F1
#
_cell.length_a   1.000
_cell.length_b   1.000
_cell.length_c   1.000
_cell.angle_alpha   90.00
_cell.angle_beta   90.00
_cell.angle_gamma   90.00
#
_symmetry.space_group_name_H-M   'P 1'
#
loop_
_entity.id
_entity.type
_entity.pdbx_description
1 polymer ?
#
loop_
_entity_poly.entity_id
_entity_poly.type
_entity_poly.pdbx_seq_one_letter_code
_entity_poly.pdbx_strand_id
1 'polypeptide(L)'
;MISILYYDYNIGNSLSVLHAFSFEFLEPYSVGDCANFTSCLACMTDTACGWCDVEARCMPRNTSMSACAQEGHQLMITEPSVCTVCDDHVECLSCAKV
;
A
#
# COMPACT_ATOMS: atom_id res chain seq x y z
N MET A 1 65.83 0.44 -2.12
CA MET A 1 66.03 1.88 -2.38
C MET A 1 65.10 2.28 -3.50
N ILE A 2 64.10 3.11 -3.16
CA ILE A 2 63.61 4.28 -3.88
C ILE A 2 62.16 4.49 -3.48
N SER A 3 61.93 5.69 -2.99
CA SER A 3 60.78 6.18 -2.29
C SER A 3 59.90 6.99 -3.25
N ILE A 4 58.62 7.15 -2.84
CA ILE A 4 57.64 8.22 -3.19
C ILE A 4 57.17 8.25 -4.67
N LEU A 5 55.89 8.36 -5.04
CA LEU A 5 54.77 9.16 -4.50
C LEU A 5 53.42 8.53 -4.90
N TYR A 6 52.53 8.25 -3.96
CA TYR A 6 51.10 8.42 -4.22
C TYR A 6 50.51 9.14 -3.00
N TYR A 7 50.06 10.36 -3.28
CA TYR A 7 49.48 11.35 -2.38
C TYR A 7 48.51 10.76 -1.36
N ASP A 8 48.66 11.17 -0.10
CA ASP A 8 47.64 11.12 0.94
C ASP A 8 46.37 11.88 0.52
N TYR A 9 45.24 11.18 0.40
CA TYR A 9 43.95 11.81 0.60
C TYR A 9 43.33 11.23 1.86
N ASN A 10 43.49 11.97 2.96
CA ASN A 10 42.74 11.79 4.19
C ASN A 10 41.25 11.98 3.85
N ILE A 11 40.50 10.89 3.65
CA ILE A 11 39.05 10.94 3.81
C ILE A 11 38.83 11.21 5.30
N GLY A 12 38.59 12.49 5.59
CA GLY A 12 38.04 12.93 6.85
C GLY A 12 36.86 12.05 7.22
N ASN A 13 36.73 11.82 8.52
CA ASN A 13 35.65 11.05 9.11
C ASN A 13 34.30 11.69 8.77
N SER A 14 33.74 11.34 7.61
CA SER A 14 32.36 11.57 7.24
C SER A 14 31.62 10.29 7.54
N LEU A 15 31.33 10.10 8.83
CA LEU A 15 30.19 9.28 9.23
C LEU A 15 28.96 9.99 8.68
N SER A 16 28.65 9.73 7.41
CA SER A 16 27.36 10.01 6.82
C SER A 16 26.36 9.22 7.63
N VAL A 17 25.80 9.87 8.66
CA VAL A 17 24.66 9.35 9.41
C VAL A 17 23.61 9.05 8.37
N LEU A 18 23.37 7.76 8.10
CA LEU A 18 22.28 7.33 7.25
C LEU A 18 21.00 7.76 7.96
N HIS A 19 20.43 8.89 7.56
CA HIS A 19 19.16 9.34 8.08
C HIS A 19 18.10 8.43 7.49
N ALA A 20 17.76 7.37 8.22
CA ALA A 20 16.67 6.50 7.87
C ALA A 20 15.37 7.30 8.02
N PHE A 21 14.69 7.58 6.90
CA PHE A 21 13.33 8.09 6.94
C PHE A 21 12.42 6.93 7.40
N SER A 22 11.77 7.13 8.54
CA SER A 22 10.69 6.26 9.02
C SER A 22 9.41 6.50 8.22
N PHE A 23 8.48 5.54 8.29
CA PHE A 23 7.27 5.55 7.46
C PHE A 23 6.39 6.79 7.69
N GLU A 24 6.44 7.42 8.87
CA GLU A 24 5.65 8.61 9.17
C GLU A 24 5.99 9.84 8.32
N PHE A 25 7.17 9.86 7.68
CA PHE A 25 7.62 10.97 6.83
C PHE A 25 7.42 10.71 5.34
N LEU A 26 7.05 9.49 4.96
CA LEU A 26 6.80 9.12 3.58
C LEU A 26 5.35 9.47 3.23
N GLU A 27 5.16 10.04 2.05
CA GLU A 27 3.82 10.13 1.49
C GLU A 27 3.28 8.72 1.19
N PRO A 28 1.98 8.48 1.37
CA PRO A 28 1.40 7.20 1.03
C PRO A 28 1.51 6.93 -0.47
N TYR A 29 1.77 5.67 -0.84
CA TYR A 29 1.80 5.28 -2.25
C TYR A 29 0.45 5.55 -2.92
N SER A 30 0.49 6.22 -4.08
CA SER A 30 -0.70 6.72 -4.78
C SER A 30 -0.41 6.87 -6.29
N VAL A 31 -0.70 5.83 -7.07
CA VAL A 31 -0.58 5.85 -8.54
C VAL A 31 -1.95 5.87 -9.20
N GLY A 32 -2.94 5.21 -8.59
CA GLY A 32 -4.33 5.18 -9.04
C GLY A 32 -4.64 4.11 -10.09
N ASP A 33 -3.73 3.15 -10.33
CA ASP A 33 -3.99 2.02 -11.23
C ASP A 33 -4.76 0.89 -10.51
N CYS A 34 -5.97 1.22 -10.08
CA CYS A 34 -6.78 0.38 -9.21
C CYS A 34 -7.22 -0.93 -9.87
N ALA A 35 -7.30 -0.96 -11.21
CA ALA A 35 -7.82 -2.11 -11.96
C ALA A 35 -6.90 -3.34 -11.89
N ASN A 36 -5.62 -3.16 -11.56
CA ASN A 36 -4.67 -4.27 -11.39
C ASN A 36 -4.86 -5.06 -10.09
N PHE A 37 -5.60 -4.51 -9.13
CA PHE A 37 -5.82 -5.15 -7.84
C PHE A 37 -7.10 -5.98 -7.85
N THR A 38 -6.95 -7.30 -7.71
CA THR A 38 -8.07 -8.26 -7.74
C THR A 38 -8.52 -8.70 -6.35
N SER A 39 -7.97 -8.13 -5.28
CA SER A 39 -8.35 -8.44 -3.90
C SER A 39 -8.42 -7.18 -3.04
N CYS A 40 -9.24 -7.21 -1.99
CA CYS A 40 -9.44 -6.09 -1.07
C CYS A 40 -8.10 -5.61 -0.48
N LEU A 41 -7.31 -6.53 0.09
CA LEU A 41 -6.02 -6.19 0.68
C LEU A 41 -5.02 -5.63 -0.34
N ALA A 42 -4.98 -6.19 -1.56
CA ALA A 42 -4.11 -5.65 -2.61
C ALA A 42 -4.53 -4.23 -3.03
N CYS A 43 -5.84 -3.97 -3.07
CA CYS A 43 -6.37 -2.63 -3.37
C CYS A 43 -5.92 -1.58 -2.35
N MET A 44 -5.70 -1.97 -1.09
CA MET A 44 -5.25 -1.05 -0.02
C MET A 44 -3.77 -0.66 -0.12
N THR A 45 -3.02 -1.23 -1.07
CA THR A 45 -1.63 -0.82 -1.30
C THR A 45 -1.52 0.57 -1.94
N ASP A 46 -2.57 1.00 -2.65
CA ASP A 46 -2.65 2.30 -3.30
C ASP A 46 -3.74 3.16 -2.66
N THR A 47 -3.32 4.27 -2.07
CA THR A 47 -4.24 5.16 -1.33
C THR A 47 -5.19 5.96 -2.22
N ALA A 48 -4.95 6.01 -3.53
CA ALA A 48 -5.91 6.54 -4.50
C ALA A 48 -7.06 5.56 -4.78
N CYS A 49 -6.98 4.32 -4.31
CA CYS A 49 -7.95 3.26 -4.58
C CYS A 49 -8.81 2.93 -3.36
N GLY A 50 -9.95 2.28 -3.62
CA GLY A 50 -10.81 1.69 -2.60
C GLY A 50 -11.54 0.47 -3.15
N TRP A 51 -11.82 -0.48 -2.26
CA TRP A 51 -12.45 -1.74 -2.60
C TRP A 51 -13.96 -1.63 -2.52
N CYS A 52 -14.65 -2.16 -3.53
CA CYS A 52 -16.09 -2.30 -3.52
C CYS A 52 -16.49 -3.75 -3.31
N ASP A 53 -17.14 -4.03 -2.18
CA ASP A 53 -17.51 -5.39 -1.81
C ASP A 53 -18.64 -5.94 -2.69
N VAL A 54 -19.60 -5.07 -3.06
CA VAL A 54 -20.74 -5.42 -3.92
C VAL A 54 -20.31 -5.90 -5.30
N GLU A 55 -19.37 -5.19 -5.91
CA GLU A 55 -18.87 -5.46 -7.26
C GLU A 55 -17.59 -6.32 -7.25
N ALA A 56 -17.11 -6.70 -6.05
CA ALA A 56 -15.86 -7.44 -5.82
C ALA A 56 -14.67 -6.89 -6.63
N ARG A 57 -14.51 -5.57 -6.68
CA ARG A 57 -13.49 -4.89 -7.51
C ARG A 57 -12.88 -3.68 -6.82
N CYS A 58 -11.63 -3.42 -7.16
CA CYS A 58 -10.93 -2.20 -6.78
C CYS A 58 -11.26 -1.06 -7.74
N MET A 59 -11.55 0.14 -7.21
CA MET A 59 -11.92 1.32 -7.99
C MET A 59 -11.23 2.57 -7.45
N PRO A 60 -11.01 3.61 -8.28
CA PRO A 60 -10.45 4.87 -7.81
C PRO A 60 -11.37 5.55 -6.79
N ARG A 61 -10.81 6.09 -5.71
CA ARG A 61 -11.55 6.76 -4.64
C ARG A 61 -12.28 8.03 -5.11
N ASN A 62 -11.82 8.62 -6.21
CA ASN A 62 -12.45 9.79 -6.86
C ASN A 62 -13.51 9.41 -7.92
N THR A 63 -13.78 8.11 -8.14
CA THR A 63 -14.96 7.75 -8.92
C THR A 63 -16.22 8.05 -8.11
N SER A 64 -17.30 8.42 -8.82
CA SER A 64 -18.59 8.78 -8.21
C SER A 64 -18.94 7.81 -7.07
N MET A 65 -19.14 8.31 -5.85
CA MET A 65 -19.49 7.47 -4.68
C MET A 65 -20.71 6.56 -4.96
N SER A 66 -21.55 6.90 -5.93
CA SER A 66 -22.66 6.09 -6.43
C SER A 66 -22.25 4.79 -7.14
N ALA A 67 -21.00 4.64 -7.60
CA ALA A 67 -20.53 3.42 -8.26
C ALA A 67 -20.41 2.23 -7.30
N CYS A 68 -20.24 2.49 -6.00
CA CYS A 68 -20.19 1.47 -4.95
C CYS A 68 -21.23 1.69 -3.83
N ALA A 69 -22.08 2.71 -3.93
CA ALA A 69 -23.17 2.91 -2.99
C ALA A 69 -24.43 2.21 -3.49
N GLN A 70 -24.85 1.15 -2.80
CA GLN A 70 -26.21 0.64 -2.92
C GLN A 70 -27.06 1.22 -1.79
N GLU A 71 -28.27 1.72 -2.14
CA GLU A 71 -29.38 1.98 -1.22
C GLU A 71 -28.97 2.67 0.10
N GLY A 72 -28.26 3.80 0.00
CA GLY A 72 -27.99 4.69 1.13
C GLY A 72 -26.85 4.31 2.07
N HIS A 73 -26.10 3.23 1.78
CA HIS A 73 -24.90 2.86 2.56
C HIS A 73 -23.64 2.96 1.69
N GLN A 74 -22.62 3.67 2.18
CA GLN A 74 -21.32 3.76 1.53
C GLN A 74 -20.53 2.48 1.85
N LEU A 75 -20.42 1.57 0.87
CA LEU A 75 -19.80 0.26 1.01
C LEU A 75 -18.34 0.21 0.53
N MET A 76 -17.72 1.37 0.30
CA MET A 76 -16.34 1.44 -0.18
C MET A 76 -15.38 1.27 0.99
N ILE A 77 -14.63 0.17 0.98
CA ILE A 77 -13.58 -0.11 1.94
C ILE A 77 -12.33 0.67 1.52
N THR A 78 -11.82 1.50 2.42
CA THR A 78 -10.59 2.30 2.21
C THR A 78 -9.55 2.06 3.29
N GLU A 79 -9.78 1.04 4.11
CA GLU A 79 -8.98 0.69 5.27
C GLU A 79 -8.75 -0.82 5.24
N PRO A 80 -7.50 -1.30 5.34
CA PRO A 80 -7.19 -2.73 5.25
C PRO A 80 -7.77 -3.55 6.39
N SER A 81 -8.00 -2.96 7.57
CA SER A 81 -8.58 -3.64 8.72
C SER A 81 -10.05 -4.02 8.53
N VAL A 82 -10.74 -3.45 7.54
CA VAL A 82 -12.14 -3.74 7.22
C VAL A 82 -12.27 -4.85 6.16
N CYS A 83 -11.19 -5.19 5.46
CA CYS A 83 -11.20 -6.30 4.51
C CYS A 83 -11.49 -7.63 5.23
N THR A 84 -12.47 -8.39 4.73
CA THR A 84 -12.73 -9.74 5.26
C THR A 84 -11.64 -10.69 4.79
N VAL A 85 -10.87 -11.25 5.73
CA VAL A 85 -9.84 -12.26 5.45
C VAL A 85 -10.38 -13.62 5.87
N CYS A 86 -10.50 -14.54 4.90
CA CYS A 86 -11.03 -15.88 5.16
C CYS A 86 -10.05 -16.81 5.87
N ASP A 87 -8.77 -16.45 5.95
CA ASP A 87 -7.72 -17.24 6.64
C ASP A 87 -8.05 -17.40 8.14
N ASP A 88 -8.54 -16.33 8.78
CA ASP A 88 -8.86 -16.32 10.21
C ASP A 88 -10.32 -16.70 10.53
N HIS A 89 -11.19 -16.81 9.50
CA HIS A 89 -12.63 -16.99 9.66
C HIS A 89 -13.20 -18.09 8.76
N VAL A 90 -12.62 -19.29 8.87
CA VAL A 90 -13.09 -20.50 8.17
C VAL A 90 -14.54 -20.90 8.49
N GLU A 91 -15.08 -20.43 9.61
CA GLU A 91 -16.46 -20.66 10.02
C GLU A 91 -17.48 -19.73 9.33
N CYS A 92 -17.02 -18.66 8.66
CA CYS A 92 -17.91 -17.78 7.92
C CYS A 92 -18.47 -18.52 6.70
N LEU A 93 -19.79 -18.57 6.54
CA LEU A 93 -20.44 -19.26 5.42
C LEU A 93 -20.01 -18.70 4.06
N SER A 94 -19.65 -17.42 4.00
CA SER A 94 -19.08 -16.77 2.81
C SER A 94 -17.68 -17.29 2.48
N CYS A 95 -16.90 -17.73 3.47
CA CYS A 95 -15.55 -18.29 3.33
C CYS A 95 -15.55 -19.83 3.22
N ALA A 96 -16.60 -20.51 3.69
CA ALA A 96 -16.74 -21.96 3.65
C ALA A 96 -17.25 -22.51 2.29
N LYS A 97 -17.49 -21.63 1.31
CA LYS A 97 -18.06 -22.00 0.01
C LYS A 97 -16.95 -22.40 -0.95
N VAL A 98 -16.74 -23.73 -1.08
CA VAL A 98 -15.82 -24.39 -2.01
C VAL A 98 -16.48 -24.62 -3.37
#